data_AF-A0A9N7MX24-F1
#
_entry.id   AF-A0A9N7MX24-F1
#
_cell.length_a   1.000
_cell.length_b   1.000
_cell.length_c   1.000
_cell.angle_alpha   90.00
_cell.angle_beta   90.00
_cell.angle_gamma   90.00
#
_symmetry.space_group_name_H-M   'P 1'
#
loop_
_entity.id
_entity.type
_entity.pdbx_description
1 polymer ?
#
loop_
_entity_poly.entity_id
_entity_poly.type
_entity_poly.pdbx_seq_one_letter_code
_entity_poly.pdbx_strand_id
1 'polypeptide(L)'
;MANKTGVNGKVTDGAEPKSRAQKRREEKEDSRAESAAKKAEARRLAEVEAAAEAYGRRKKKAVTRAEMELRKEEEVAELRRRVEEKRRKEASRSADEREYRSMVCGPNTNRAGLDVDARTVEEAIGQLTMEEDGRGRLPMDRHPERRIKALFKVFEDTHIKRLKEEKPGLTLSQYKDAILKLWKKSSDNPINATYIKIA
;
A
#
# COMPACT_ATOMS: atom_id res chain seq x y z
N MET A 1 -56.40 -3.09 -1.71
CA MET A 1 -56.51 -2.50 -0.37
C MET A 1 -55.19 -2.66 0.36
N ALA A 2 -54.75 -1.59 1.03
CA ALA A 2 -53.79 -1.45 2.15
C ALA A 2 -52.74 -2.58 2.39
N ASN A 3 -51.44 -2.27 2.50
CA ASN A 3 -50.91 -1.68 3.74
C ASN A 3 -49.61 -0.85 3.54
N LYS A 4 -49.68 0.43 3.93
CA LYS A 4 -48.64 1.21 4.64
C LYS A 4 -48.40 0.52 6.02
N THR A 5 -47.28 0.54 6.73
CA THR A 5 -46.12 1.43 6.84
C THR A 5 -45.13 0.74 7.79
N GLY A 6 -43.84 0.81 7.50
CA GLY A 6 -42.78 0.30 8.38
C GLY A 6 -41.42 0.84 7.95
N VAL A 7 -41.28 2.17 7.92
CA VAL A 7 -39.97 2.83 7.80
C VAL A 7 -39.34 2.79 9.18
N ASN A 8 -38.25 2.05 9.33
CA ASN A 8 -37.26 2.32 10.37
C ASN A 8 -35.89 2.37 9.71
N GLY A 9 -35.39 3.58 9.52
CA GLY A 9 -34.06 3.86 9.03
C GLY A 9 -33.57 5.15 9.66
N LYS A 10 -32.66 5.04 10.62
CA LYS A 10 -31.72 6.11 10.96
C LYS A 10 -30.51 5.50 11.69
N VAL A 11 -29.51 5.09 10.91
CA VAL A 11 -28.16 4.86 11.42
C VAL A 11 -27.45 6.21 11.31
N THR A 12 -27.17 6.81 12.46
CA THR A 12 -26.29 7.96 12.60
C THR A 12 -24.91 7.45 12.99
N ASP A 13 -23.89 7.87 12.24
CA ASP A 13 -22.52 7.95 12.73
C ASP A 13 -22.49 8.70 14.06
N GLY A 14 -21.90 8.08 15.08
CA GLY A 14 -21.70 8.65 16.40
C GLY A 14 -20.57 7.92 17.11
N ALA A 15 -19.40 8.53 17.15
CA ALA A 15 -18.35 8.17 18.08
C ALA A 15 -18.94 8.26 19.51
N GLU A 16 -19.17 7.12 20.13
CA GLU A 16 -19.67 7.05 21.50
C GLU A 16 -18.64 7.68 22.46
N PRO A 17 -19.06 8.61 23.35
CA PRO A 17 -18.17 9.10 24.39
C PRO A 17 -17.86 7.96 25.37
N LYS A 18 -16.58 7.54 25.44
CA LYS A 18 -16.11 6.58 26.44
C LYS A 18 -16.62 6.99 27.83
N SER A 19 -17.25 6.07 28.55
CA SER A 19 -17.81 6.35 29.87
C SER A 19 -16.74 6.91 30.82
N ARG A 20 -17.13 7.79 31.76
CA ARG A 20 -16.22 8.39 32.75
C ARG A 20 -15.40 7.34 33.53
N ALA A 21 -15.92 6.13 33.69
CA ALA A 21 -15.23 5.01 34.31
C ALA A 21 -14.09 4.44 33.46
N GLN A 22 -14.27 4.38 32.13
CA GLN A 22 -13.26 3.91 31.19
C GLN A 22 -12.12 4.93 31.04
N LYS A 23 -12.44 6.23 31.00
CA LYS A 23 -11.44 7.32 30.99
C LYS A 23 -10.55 7.31 32.23
N ARG A 24 -11.10 7.02 33.43
CA ARG A 24 -10.33 6.88 34.68
C ARG A 24 -9.49 5.60 34.77
N ARG A 25 -9.78 4.58 33.97
CA ARG A 25 -8.97 3.36 33.88
C ARG A 25 -7.79 3.57 32.94
N GLU A 26 -8.05 4.13 31.76
CA GLU A 26 -7.02 4.51 30.78
C GLU A 26 -6.00 5.48 31.40
N GLU A 27 -6.44 6.53 32.10
CA GLU A 27 -5.53 7.49 32.77
C GLU A 27 -4.65 6.86 33.86
N LYS A 28 -5.15 5.84 34.57
CA LYS A 28 -4.36 5.10 35.59
C LYS A 28 -3.38 4.12 34.94
N GLU A 29 -3.74 3.54 33.81
CA GLU A 29 -2.86 2.66 33.04
C GLU A 29 -1.74 3.47 32.37
N ASP A 30 -2.06 4.64 31.81
CA ASP A 30 -1.08 5.56 31.24
C ASP A 30 -0.11 6.10 32.31
N SER A 31 -0.61 6.46 33.50
CA SER A 31 0.25 6.89 34.62
C SER A 31 1.18 5.77 35.14
N ARG A 32 0.72 4.52 35.12
CA ARG A 32 1.54 3.35 35.47
C ARG A 32 2.56 3.03 34.37
N ALA A 33 2.20 3.17 33.11
CA ALA A 33 3.10 2.99 31.98
C ALA A 33 4.22 4.06 31.97
N GLU A 34 3.87 5.32 32.23
CA GLU A 34 4.83 6.44 32.26
C GLU A 34 5.83 6.29 33.42
N SER A 35 5.37 5.89 34.60
CA SER A 35 6.26 5.65 35.76
C SER A 35 7.17 4.43 35.56
N ALA A 36 6.69 3.38 34.90
CA ALA A 36 7.52 2.24 34.50
C ALA A 36 8.58 2.64 33.45
N ALA A 37 8.21 3.47 32.48
CA ALA A 37 9.14 3.98 31.47
C ALA A 37 10.25 4.85 32.08
N LYS A 38 9.90 5.79 32.97
CA LYS A 38 10.88 6.63 33.69
C LYS A 38 11.83 5.79 34.54
N LYS A 39 11.33 4.74 35.20
CA LYS A 39 12.18 3.83 35.99
C LYS A 39 13.11 2.98 35.11
N ALA A 40 12.64 2.56 33.93
CA ALA A 40 13.46 1.81 32.97
C ALA A 40 14.59 2.68 32.38
N GLU A 41 14.29 3.92 32.03
CA GLU A 41 15.30 4.88 31.55
C GLU A 41 16.34 5.19 32.63
N ALA A 42 15.91 5.47 33.87
CA ALA A 42 16.82 5.72 34.99
C ALA A 42 17.73 4.52 35.26
N ARG A 43 17.20 3.29 35.16
CA ARG A 43 18.01 2.07 35.29
C ARG A 43 19.03 1.93 34.16
N ARG A 44 18.64 2.25 32.92
CA ARG A 44 19.54 2.22 31.75
C ARG A 44 20.67 3.25 31.91
N LEU A 45 20.37 4.45 32.40
CA LEU A 45 21.37 5.48 32.62
C LEU A 45 22.36 5.08 33.73
N ALA A 46 21.86 4.53 34.84
CA ALA A 46 22.70 4.00 35.92
C ALA A 46 23.59 2.82 35.48
N GLU A 47 23.10 1.97 34.57
CA GLU A 47 23.90 0.88 34.00
C GLU A 47 25.03 1.41 33.09
N VAL A 48 24.76 2.44 32.30
CA VAL A 48 25.78 3.11 31.46
C VAL A 48 26.84 3.79 32.33
N GLU A 49 26.44 4.48 33.40
CA GLU A 49 27.36 5.12 34.34
C GLU A 49 28.20 4.09 35.11
N ALA A 50 27.59 2.99 35.59
CA ALA A 50 28.31 1.90 36.25
C ALA A 50 29.29 1.19 35.30
N ALA A 51 28.91 1.00 34.02
CA ALA A 51 29.80 0.44 33.00
C ALA A 51 30.97 1.38 32.69
N ALA A 52 30.74 2.70 32.66
CA ALA A 52 31.79 3.69 32.47
C ALA A 52 32.76 3.76 33.67
N GLU A 53 32.24 3.70 34.89
CA GLU A 53 33.06 3.71 36.11
C GLU A 53 33.86 2.40 36.29
N ALA A 54 33.29 1.27 35.87
CA ALA A 54 34.00 -0.01 35.78
C ALA A 54 35.14 0.03 34.73
N TYR A 55 34.98 0.79 33.65
CA TYR A 55 36.03 1.00 32.65
C TYR A 55 37.16 1.91 33.18
N GLY A 56 36.84 2.91 33.99
CA GLY A 56 37.80 3.82 34.61
C GLY A 56 38.66 3.19 35.72
N ARG A 57 38.16 2.15 36.40
CA ARG A 57 38.89 1.44 37.48
C ARG A 57 39.73 0.24 37.03
N ARG A 58 39.78 -0.08 35.74
CA ARG A 58 40.61 -1.19 35.22
C ARG A 58 42.09 -0.82 35.26
N LYS A 59 42.74 -1.09 36.39
CA LYS A 59 44.20 -1.22 36.48
C LYS A 59 44.65 -2.20 35.39
N LYS A 60 45.58 -1.76 34.54
CA LYS A 60 46.16 -2.54 33.43
C LYS A 60 46.75 -3.84 34.00
N LYS A 61 46.00 -4.95 33.92
CA LYS A 61 46.55 -6.28 34.15
C LYS A 61 47.51 -6.56 33.00
N ALA A 62 48.73 -6.98 33.31
CA ALA A 62 49.68 -7.42 32.29
C ALA A 62 49.04 -8.58 31.52
N VAL A 63 48.69 -8.34 30.26
CA VAL A 63 48.05 -9.33 29.38
C VAL A 63 49.09 -10.41 29.10
N THR A 64 48.77 -11.64 29.46
CA THR A 64 49.63 -12.81 29.26
C THR A 64 49.88 -13.01 27.75
N ARG A 65 51.09 -13.43 27.35
CA ARG A 65 51.47 -13.56 25.93
C ARG A 65 50.47 -14.38 25.08
N ALA A 66 49.90 -15.44 25.65
CA ALA A 66 48.87 -16.27 25.00
C ALA A 66 47.57 -15.50 24.71
N GLU A 67 47.18 -14.58 25.58
CA GLU A 67 45.97 -13.75 25.39
C GLU A 67 46.20 -12.67 24.33
N MET A 68 47.44 -12.19 24.15
CA MET A 68 47.82 -11.31 23.05
C MET A 68 47.80 -12.01 21.69
N GLU A 69 48.18 -13.28 21.63
CA GLU A 69 48.16 -14.08 20.39
C GLU A 69 46.72 -14.39 19.97
N LEU A 70 45.87 -14.83 20.90
CA LEU A 70 44.44 -15.05 20.65
C LEU A 70 43.75 -13.77 20.13
N ARG A 71 44.02 -12.61 20.76
CA ARG A 71 43.44 -11.33 20.34
C ARG A 71 43.88 -10.90 18.93
N LYS A 72 45.13 -11.17 18.56
CA LYS A 72 45.64 -10.89 17.21
C LYS A 72 44.98 -11.79 16.17
N GLU A 73 44.76 -13.07 16.49
CA GLU A 73 44.07 -14.01 15.60
C GLU A 73 42.61 -13.59 15.38
N GLU A 74 41.91 -13.17 16.44
CA GLU A 74 40.56 -12.62 16.36
C GLU A 74 40.50 -11.34 15.53
N GLU A 75 41.42 -10.40 15.75
CA GLU A 75 41.52 -9.14 14.98
C GLU A 75 41.78 -9.43 13.49
N VAL A 76 42.65 -10.39 13.16
CA VAL A 76 42.92 -10.80 11.77
C VAL A 76 41.71 -11.50 11.14
N ALA A 77 41.00 -12.35 11.89
CA ALA A 77 39.79 -13.00 11.42
C ALA A 77 38.67 -11.99 11.15
N GLU A 78 38.51 -10.98 12.00
CA GLU A 78 37.54 -9.90 11.80
C GLU A 78 37.89 -9.07 10.56
N LEU A 79 39.18 -8.73 10.38
CA LEU A 79 39.65 -7.99 9.20
C LEU A 79 39.37 -8.76 7.91
N ARG A 80 39.62 -10.08 7.89
CA ARG A 80 39.31 -10.94 6.75
C ARG A 80 37.81 -10.97 6.44
N ARG A 81 36.95 -11.08 7.47
CA ARG A 81 35.49 -11.02 7.28
C ARG A 81 35.05 -9.68 6.72
N ARG A 82 35.60 -8.57 7.22
CA ARG A 82 35.30 -7.21 6.72
C ARG A 82 35.75 -7.03 5.26
N VAL A 83 36.90 -7.57 4.88
CA VAL A 83 37.40 -7.50 3.49
C VAL A 83 36.51 -8.33 2.55
N GLU A 84 36.10 -9.53 2.95
CA GLU A 84 35.22 -10.37 2.13
C GLU A 84 33.82 -9.77 1.99
N GLU A 85 33.28 -9.15 3.04
CA GLU A 85 32.01 -8.43 2.96
C GLU A 85 32.09 -7.23 2.01
N LYS A 86 33.20 -6.47 2.04
CA LYS A 86 33.45 -5.38 1.10
C LYS A 86 33.54 -5.90 -0.33
N ARG A 87 34.31 -6.96 -0.59
CA ARG A 87 34.40 -7.59 -1.92
C ARG A 87 33.05 -8.07 -2.43
N ARG A 88 32.23 -8.70 -1.57
CA ARG A 88 30.88 -9.13 -1.93
C ARG A 88 29.96 -7.95 -2.26
N LYS A 89 30.05 -6.86 -1.51
CA LYS A 89 29.30 -5.61 -1.78
C LYS A 89 29.77 -4.96 -3.08
N GLU A 90 31.06 -4.91 -3.34
CA GLU A 90 31.63 -4.39 -4.59
C GLU A 90 31.19 -5.25 -5.78
N ALA A 91 31.29 -6.58 -5.69
CA ALA A 91 30.81 -7.50 -6.71
C ALA A 91 29.31 -7.38 -6.98
N SER A 92 28.50 -7.08 -5.95
CA SER A 92 27.06 -6.81 -6.13
C SER A 92 26.75 -5.45 -6.77
N ARG A 93 27.72 -4.51 -6.76
CA ARG A 93 27.59 -3.17 -7.35
C ARG A 93 28.16 -3.12 -8.76
N SER A 94 29.18 -3.91 -9.06
CA SER A 94 29.70 -4.11 -10.41
C SER A 94 28.90 -5.22 -11.10
N ALA A 95 27.88 -4.83 -11.87
CA ALA A 95 27.28 -5.76 -12.82
C ALA A 95 28.30 -6.08 -13.92
N ASP A 96 28.32 -7.34 -14.37
CA ASP A 96 29.14 -7.76 -15.50
C ASP A 96 28.73 -6.97 -16.76
N GLU A 97 29.68 -6.66 -17.64
CA GLU A 97 29.45 -5.84 -18.83
C GLU A 97 28.33 -6.43 -19.73
N ARG A 98 28.20 -7.77 -19.71
CA ARG A 98 27.13 -8.50 -20.41
C ARG A 98 25.75 -8.24 -19.81
N GLU A 99 25.64 -8.20 -18.49
CA GLU A 99 24.38 -7.95 -17.78
C GLU A 99 23.92 -6.51 -17.97
N TYR A 100 24.85 -5.55 -17.86
CA TYR A 100 24.58 -4.14 -18.16
C TYR A 100 24.12 -3.94 -19.60
N ARG A 101 24.80 -4.56 -20.57
CA ARG A 101 24.40 -4.51 -21.99
C ARG A 101 23.01 -5.10 -22.22
N SER A 102 22.66 -6.19 -21.54
CA SER A 102 21.32 -6.78 -21.61
C SER A 102 20.24 -5.86 -21.04
N MET A 103 20.53 -5.15 -19.95
CA MET A 103 19.58 -4.22 -19.32
C MET A 103 19.37 -2.95 -20.16
N VAL A 104 20.43 -2.39 -20.74
CA VAL A 104 20.38 -1.10 -21.44
C VAL A 104 20.07 -1.26 -22.93
N CYS A 105 20.66 -2.25 -23.59
CA CYS A 105 20.46 -2.50 -25.02
C CYS A 105 19.37 -3.54 -25.31
N GLY A 106 18.38 -3.66 -24.41
CA GLY A 106 17.20 -4.48 -24.67
C GLY A 106 16.46 -4.01 -25.93
N PRO A 107 15.88 -4.92 -26.72
CA PRO A 107 15.13 -4.55 -27.91
C PRO A 107 13.93 -3.66 -27.53
N ASN A 108 13.76 -2.54 -28.22
CA ASN A 108 12.62 -1.64 -28.02
C ASN A 108 11.35 -2.29 -28.59
N THR A 109 10.61 -2.99 -27.72
CA THR A 109 9.36 -3.67 -28.06
C THR A 109 8.23 -2.72 -28.45
N ASN A 110 8.34 -1.41 -28.15
CA ASN A 110 7.35 -0.41 -28.55
C ASN A 110 7.43 -0.07 -30.05
N ARG A 111 8.44 -0.55 -30.77
CA ARG A 111 8.57 -0.39 -32.22
C ARG A 111 8.61 -1.71 -32.96
N ALA A 112 8.72 -2.83 -32.25
CA ALA A 112 8.78 -4.15 -32.85
C ALA A 112 7.38 -4.54 -33.38
N GLY A 113 7.19 -4.42 -34.70
CA GLY A 113 5.94 -4.78 -35.38
C GLY A 113 4.98 -3.62 -35.64
N LEU A 114 5.39 -2.37 -35.38
CA LEU A 114 4.61 -1.15 -35.66
C LEU A 114 5.18 -0.42 -36.87
N ASP A 115 5.21 -1.09 -38.02
CA ASP A 115 5.38 -0.43 -39.32
C ASP A 115 3.99 -0.04 -39.84
N VAL A 116 3.35 0.91 -39.17
CA VAL A 116 2.00 1.36 -39.50
C VAL A 116 2.10 2.55 -40.47
N ASP A 117 2.02 2.28 -41.78
CA ASP A 117 1.98 3.31 -42.83
C ASP A 117 0.52 3.74 -43.07
N ALA A 118 -0.04 4.54 -42.14
CA ALA A 118 -1.36 5.13 -42.31
C ALA A 118 -1.24 6.54 -42.90
N ARG A 119 -1.67 6.73 -44.16
CA ARG A 119 -1.53 8.02 -44.86
C ARG A 119 -2.80 8.87 -44.85
N THR A 120 -3.92 8.28 -44.44
CA THR A 120 -5.22 8.94 -44.37
C THR A 120 -5.80 8.82 -42.96
N VAL A 121 -6.65 9.77 -42.56
CA VAL A 121 -7.23 9.83 -41.21
C VAL A 121 -8.07 8.59 -40.90
N GLU A 122 -8.89 8.14 -41.85
CA GLU A 122 -9.73 6.94 -41.68
C GLU A 122 -8.89 5.66 -41.54
N GLU A 123 -7.76 5.58 -42.24
CA GLU A 123 -6.81 4.46 -42.14
C GLU A 123 -6.11 4.45 -40.78
N ALA A 124 -5.72 5.62 -40.28
CA ALA A 124 -5.12 5.76 -38.94
C ALA A 124 -6.11 5.35 -37.84
N ILE A 125 -7.38 5.77 -37.96
CA ILE A 125 -8.44 5.35 -37.03
C ILE A 125 -8.67 3.85 -37.12
N GLY A 126 -8.75 3.28 -38.34
CA GLY A 126 -8.91 1.85 -38.56
C GLY A 126 -7.82 1.02 -37.88
N GLN A 127 -6.55 1.40 -38.06
CA GLN A 127 -5.42 0.71 -37.43
C GLN A 127 -5.45 0.84 -35.90
N LEU A 128 -5.75 2.02 -35.35
CA LEU A 128 -5.91 2.21 -33.90
C LEU A 128 -7.04 1.35 -33.33
N THR A 129 -8.16 1.19 -34.05
CA THR A 129 -9.29 0.35 -33.61
C THR A 129 -9.01 -1.15 -33.74
N MET A 130 -8.29 -1.59 -34.79
CA MET A 130 -7.88 -2.99 -34.94
C MET A 130 -6.80 -3.39 -33.93
N GLU A 131 -5.88 -2.48 -33.61
CA GLU A 131 -4.94 -2.64 -32.49
C GLU A 131 -5.66 -2.59 -31.14
N GLU A 132 -6.73 -1.82 -31.00
CA GLU A 132 -7.58 -1.85 -29.82
C GLU A 132 -8.27 -3.22 -29.67
N ASP A 133 -8.73 -3.85 -30.74
CA ASP A 133 -9.32 -5.19 -30.67
C ASP A 133 -8.28 -6.34 -30.57
N GLY A 134 -7.06 -6.17 -31.07
CA GLY A 134 -6.00 -7.21 -31.08
C GLY A 134 -4.91 -7.09 -30.01
N ARG A 135 -4.67 -5.88 -29.46
CA ARG A 135 -3.58 -5.56 -28.53
C ARG A 135 -3.97 -4.49 -27.48
N GLY A 136 -5.25 -4.19 -27.26
CA GLY A 136 -5.55 -2.95 -26.52
C GLY A 136 -6.86 -2.82 -25.76
N ARG A 137 -7.87 -3.67 -25.95
CA ARG A 137 -8.94 -3.75 -24.96
C ARG A 137 -8.29 -4.41 -23.76
N LEU A 138 -7.85 -3.58 -22.80
CA LEU A 138 -7.48 -3.99 -21.44
C LEU A 138 -8.27 -5.26 -21.14
N PRO A 139 -7.60 -6.41 -20.89
CA PRO A 139 -8.26 -7.72 -20.88
C PRO A 139 -9.57 -7.56 -20.15
N MET A 140 -10.71 -7.76 -20.83
CA MET A 140 -12.04 -7.47 -20.26
C MET A 140 -12.02 -7.99 -18.84
N ASP A 141 -12.01 -7.07 -17.87
CA ASP A 141 -11.48 -7.38 -16.56
C ASP A 141 -12.19 -8.62 -16.03
N ARG A 142 -11.42 -9.71 -15.88
CA ARG A 142 -11.96 -11.03 -15.54
C ARG A 142 -12.59 -10.99 -14.14
N HIS A 143 -12.36 -9.91 -13.39
CA HIS A 143 -12.93 -9.65 -12.09
C HIS A 143 -14.29 -8.95 -12.21
N PRO A 144 -15.39 -9.62 -11.83
CA PRO A 144 -16.72 -9.00 -11.82
C PRO A 144 -16.75 -7.73 -10.95
N GLU A 145 -16.01 -7.71 -9.86
CA GLU A 145 -15.89 -6.56 -8.94
C GLU A 145 -15.36 -5.29 -9.65
N ARG A 146 -14.35 -5.44 -10.51
CA ARG A 146 -13.76 -4.31 -11.22
C ARG A 146 -14.67 -3.82 -12.35
N ARG A 147 -15.41 -4.72 -12.99
CA ARG A 147 -16.46 -4.34 -13.96
C ARG A 147 -17.60 -3.58 -13.30
N ILE A 148 -18.06 -4.03 -12.12
CA ILE A 148 -19.10 -3.33 -11.36
C ILE A 148 -18.65 -1.90 -11.03
N LYS A 149 -17.40 -1.71 -10.58
CA LYS A 149 -16.87 -0.40 -10.26
C LYS A 149 -16.74 0.51 -11.49
N ALA A 150 -16.29 -0.04 -12.62
CA ALA A 150 -16.19 0.71 -13.88
C ALA A 150 -17.57 1.13 -14.41
N LEU A 151 -18.52 0.19 -14.46
CA LEU A 151 -19.89 0.47 -14.91
C LEU A 151 -20.61 1.44 -13.96
N PHE A 152 -20.43 1.27 -12.64
CA PHE A 152 -20.97 2.20 -11.65
C PHE A 152 -20.45 3.63 -11.85
N LYS A 153 -19.17 3.81 -12.20
CA LYS A 153 -18.60 5.13 -12.47
C LYS A 153 -19.24 5.79 -13.70
N VAL A 154 -19.43 5.03 -14.78
CA VAL A 154 -20.13 5.52 -15.99
C VAL A 154 -21.58 5.92 -15.66
N PHE A 155 -22.24 5.12 -14.83
CA PHE A 155 -23.60 5.41 -14.35
C PHE A 155 -23.64 6.63 -13.41
N GLU A 156 -22.66 6.78 -12.53
CA GLU A 156 -22.51 7.94 -11.65
C GLU A 156 -22.36 9.22 -12.47
N ASP A 157 -21.46 9.27 -13.46
CA ASP A 157 -21.19 10.46 -14.25
C ASP A 157 -22.39 10.92 -15.11
N THR A 158 -23.21 9.98 -15.58
CA THR A 158 -24.42 10.27 -16.37
C THR A 158 -25.60 10.69 -15.49
N HIS A 159 -25.84 10.00 -14.38
CA HIS A 159 -26.97 10.30 -13.49
C HIS A 159 -26.73 11.48 -12.57
N ILE A 160 -25.49 11.78 -12.19
CA ILE A 160 -25.19 12.93 -11.33
C ILE A 160 -25.50 14.25 -12.01
N LYS A 161 -25.39 14.33 -13.35
CA LYS A 161 -25.77 15.52 -14.11
C LYS A 161 -27.29 15.73 -14.09
N ARG A 162 -28.05 14.68 -14.39
CA ARG A 162 -29.53 14.70 -14.34
C ARG A 162 -30.05 15.03 -12.94
N LEU A 163 -29.50 14.41 -11.89
CA LEU A 163 -29.97 14.65 -10.51
C LEU A 163 -29.65 16.07 -10.02
N LYS A 164 -28.57 16.68 -10.49
CA LYS A 164 -28.23 18.08 -10.17
C LYS A 164 -29.21 19.07 -10.81
N GLU A 165 -29.70 18.76 -12.01
CA GLU A 165 -30.72 19.56 -12.71
C GLU A 165 -32.09 19.43 -12.03
N GLU A 166 -32.50 18.21 -11.65
CA GLU A 166 -33.80 17.96 -11.02
C GLU A 166 -33.90 18.53 -9.60
N LYS A 167 -32.82 18.42 -8.82
CA LYS A 167 -32.81 18.80 -7.40
C LYS A 167 -31.56 19.56 -7.06
N PRO A 168 -31.40 20.81 -7.50
CA PRO A 168 -30.26 21.63 -7.10
C PRO A 168 -30.26 21.86 -5.58
N GLY A 169 -29.10 21.76 -4.93
CA GLY A 169 -28.94 22.05 -3.50
C GLY A 169 -28.73 20.84 -2.58
N LEU A 170 -28.66 19.62 -3.12
CA LEU A 170 -28.23 18.44 -2.35
C LEU A 170 -26.70 18.39 -2.27
N THR A 171 -26.16 17.83 -1.19
CA THR A 171 -24.71 17.61 -1.06
C THR A 171 -24.28 16.47 -2.00
N LEU A 172 -23.04 16.51 -2.51
CA LEU A 172 -22.51 15.47 -3.41
C LEU A 172 -22.70 14.04 -2.85
N SER A 173 -22.52 13.86 -1.54
CA SER A 173 -22.74 12.57 -0.87
C SER A 173 -24.19 12.07 -1.01
N GLN A 174 -25.17 12.97 -0.90
CA GLN A 174 -26.59 12.62 -0.99
C GLN A 174 -26.99 12.23 -2.41
N TYR A 175 -26.41 12.89 -3.43
CA TYR A 175 -26.57 12.44 -4.81
C TYR A 175 -25.95 11.06 -5.03
N LYS A 176 -24.75 10.80 -4.51
CA LYS A 176 -24.12 9.49 -4.61
C LYS A 176 -24.96 8.39 -3.96
N ASP A 177 -25.55 8.65 -2.79
CA ASP A 177 -26.46 7.70 -2.12
C ASP A 177 -27.74 7.45 -2.92
N ALA A 178 -28.29 8.47 -3.57
CA ALA A 178 -29.45 8.34 -4.45
C ALA A 178 -29.12 7.53 -5.72
N ILE A 179 -27.96 7.81 -6.33
CA ILE A 179 -27.45 7.09 -7.50
C ILE A 179 -27.17 5.62 -7.14
N LEU A 180 -26.58 5.34 -5.97
CA LEU A 180 -26.35 3.96 -5.49
C LEU A 180 -27.66 3.18 -5.33
N LYS A 181 -28.73 3.82 -4.83
CA LYS A 181 -30.06 3.19 -4.73
C LYS A 181 -30.65 2.89 -6.11
N LEU A 182 -30.45 3.78 -7.08
CA LEU A 182 -30.90 3.60 -8.45
C LEU A 182 -30.09 2.50 -9.15
N TRP A 183 -28.77 2.49 -8.96
CA TRP A 183 -27.84 1.50 -9.49
C TRP A 183 -28.16 0.07 -9.02
N LYS A 184 -28.45 -0.11 -7.73
CA LYS A 184 -28.85 -1.43 -7.19
C LYS A 184 -30.10 -1.99 -7.87
N LYS A 185 -30.98 -1.13 -8.42
CA LYS A 185 -32.21 -1.52 -9.14
C LYS A 185 -32.05 -1.53 -10.66
N SER A 186 -30.98 -0.95 -11.20
CA SER A 186 -30.77 -0.85 -12.66
C SER A 186 -30.41 -2.20 -13.26
N SER A 187 -30.83 -2.43 -14.50
CA SER A 187 -30.40 -3.57 -15.34
C SER A 187 -28.92 -3.51 -15.70
N ASP A 188 -28.29 -2.33 -15.59
CA ASP A 188 -26.87 -2.12 -15.92
C ASP A 188 -25.91 -2.69 -14.86
N ASN A 189 -26.44 -3.09 -13.69
CA ASN A 189 -25.66 -3.77 -12.68
C ASN A 189 -25.50 -5.25 -13.07
N PRO A 190 -24.28 -5.74 -13.34
CA PRO A 190 -24.06 -7.13 -13.74
C PRO A 190 -24.47 -8.15 -12.66
N ILE A 191 -24.64 -7.72 -11.40
CA ILE A 191 -25.19 -8.55 -10.31
C ILE A 191 -26.67 -8.87 -10.54
N ASN A 192 -27.44 -7.95 -11.13
CA ASN A 192 -28.86 -8.16 -11.42
C ASN A 192 -29.03 -9.05 -12.66
N ALA A 193 -28.11 -8.95 -13.63
CA ALA A 193 -28.11 -9.79 -14.83
C ALA A 193 -27.89 -11.29 -14.52
N THR A 194 -27.17 -11.63 -13.44
CA THR A 194 -27.01 -13.03 -12.99
C THR A 194 -28.28 -13.60 -12.36
N TYR A 195 -29.15 -12.77 -11.78
CA TYR A 195 -30.41 -13.19 -11.15
C TYR A 195 -31.54 -13.42 -12.17
N ILE A 196 -31.46 -12.79 -13.36
CA ILE A 196 -32.52 -12.84 -14.38
C ILE A 196 -32.40 -14.07 -15.30
N LYS A 197 -31.27 -14.81 -15.27
CA LYS A 197 -31.01 -15.95 -16.17
C LYS A 197 -31.38 -17.35 -15.63
N ILE A 198 -32.16 -17.45 -14.55
CA ILE A 198 -32.62 -18.75 -13.98
C ILE A 198 -34.15 -18.86 -14.04
N ALA A 199 -34.75 -18.51 -15.17
CA ALA A 199 -36.18 -18.74 -15.44
C ALA A 199 -36.37 -19.19 -16.89
#